data_AF-X0XSZ1-F1
#
_entry.id   AF-X0XSZ1-F1
#
_cell.length_a   1.000
_cell.length_b   1.000
_cell.length_c   1.000
_cell.angle_alpha   90.00
_cell.angle_beta   90.00
_cell.angle_gamma   90.00
#
_symmetry.space_group_name_H-M   'P 1'
#
loop_
_entity.id
_entity.type
_entity.pdbx_description
1 polymer ?
#
loop_
_entity_poly.entity_id
_entity_poly.type
_entity_poly.pdbx_seq_one_letter_code
_entity_poly.pdbx_strand_id
1 'polypeptide(L)'
;ITNEDGKKIRGISGPMGYVYPSIVITKANTDIQEIGEVETEDTITEAQVPKWRLMSEKTGMGRRVKKFFLYVPEGKEETALRLLEGNGVEYDGLRTWAVKGGSLVITPIKTHDTVKDHR
;
A
#
# COMPACT_ATOMS: atom_id res chain seq x y z
N ILE A 1 10.12 1.69 8.07
CA ILE A 1 9.57 2.14 9.36
C ILE A 1 8.10 1.75 9.36
N THR A 2 7.60 1.12 10.42
CA THR A 2 6.18 0.81 10.61
C THR A 2 5.55 1.86 11.52
N ASN A 3 4.31 2.26 11.24
CA ASN A 3 3.50 3.03 12.19
C ASN A 3 2.64 2.03 12.97
N GLU A 4 3.21 1.42 14.01
CA GLU A 4 2.45 0.57 14.95
C GLU A 4 1.49 1.41 15.79
N ASP A 5 0.45 0.77 16.33
CA ASP A 5 -0.53 1.42 17.20
C ASP A 5 0.17 2.16 18.36
N GLY A 6 -0.12 3.46 18.46
CA GLY A 6 0.47 4.37 19.47
C GLY A 6 1.70 5.16 19.01
N LYS A 7 2.32 4.84 17.86
CA LYS A 7 3.49 5.58 17.32
C LYS A 7 3.17 6.24 15.97
N LYS A 8 2.65 7.46 16.04
CA LYS A 8 2.30 8.33 14.91
C LYS A 8 3.52 9.08 14.32
N ILE A 9 4.55 8.34 13.89
CA ILE A 9 5.87 8.91 13.56
C ILE A 9 6.04 9.34 12.09
N ARG A 10 5.27 8.77 11.16
CA ARG A 10 5.29 9.12 9.71
C ARG A 10 3.88 9.31 9.15
N GLY A 11 3.13 10.23 9.74
CA GLY A 11 1.82 10.63 9.24
C GLY A 11 1.93 11.43 7.94
N ILE A 12 0.98 11.21 7.04
CA ILE A 12 0.80 11.96 5.80
C ILE A 12 -0.37 12.91 6.01
N SER A 13 -0.11 14.21 5.92
CA SER A 13 -1.15 15.23 5.97
C SER A 13 -1.96 15.25 4.66
N GLY A 14 -3.28 15.30 4.77
CA GLY A 14 -4.18 15.52 3.64
C GLY A 14 -5.53 16.10 4.08
N PRO A 15 -6.51 16.17 3.16
CA PRO A 15 -7.83 16.75 3.43
C PRO A 15 -8.62 16.05 4.56
N MET A 16 -8.30 14.79 4.85
CA MET A 16 -8.91 13.99 5.91
C MET A 16 -8.15 14.09 7.24
N GLY A 17 -7.23 15.04 7.37
CA GLY A 17 -6.26 15.09 8.46
C GLY A 17 -5.03 14.24 8.18
N TYR A 18 -4.45 13.67 9.23
CA TYR A 18 -3.27 12.80 9.10
C TYR A 18 -3.70 11.34 8.91
N VAL A 19 -3.20 10.71 7.85
CA VAL A 19 -3.27 9.25 7.67
C VAL A 19 -1.90 8.64 7.98
N TYR A 20 -1.88 7.44 8.56
CA TYR A 20 -0.65 6.78 8.99
C TYR A 20 -0.52 5.47 8.25
N PRO A 21 0.34 5.40 7.21
CA PRO A 21 0.51 4.16 6.49
C PRO A 21 1.13 3.08 7.36
N SER A 22 0.76 1.84 7.10
CA SER A 22 1.28 0.66 7.79
C SER A 22 2.79 0.52 7.61
N ILE A 23 3.30 0.82 6.41
CA ILE A 23 4.70 0.68 6.02
C ILE A 23 5.16 1.95 5.30
N VAL A 24 6.27 2.54 5.74
CA VAL A 24 6.94 3.64 5.04
C VAL A 24 8.41 3.27 4.81
N ILE A 25 8.82 3.33 3.54
CA ILE A 25 10.23 3.19 3.13
C ILE A 25 10.72 4.58 2.72
N THR A 26 11.85 4.99 3.28
CA THR A 26 12.46 6.30 3.03
C THR A 26 13.81 6.14 2.36
N LYS A 27 14.20 7.15 1.58
CA LYS A 27 15.58 7.33 1.13
C LYS A 27 16.49 7.68 2.31
N ALA A 28 17.81 7.70 2.07
CA ALA A 28 18.79 8.12 3.07
C ALA A 28 18.56 9.56 3.59
N ASN A 29 18.04 10.45 2.74
CA ASN A 29 17.69 11.83 3.12
C ASN A 29 16.31 11.95 3.80
N THR A 30 15.70 10.84 4.20
CA THR A 30 14.38 10.73 4.87
C THR A 30 13.15 11.01 4.01
N ASP A 31 13.31 11.38 2.73
CA ASP A 31 12.18 11.50 1.82
C ASP A 31 11.46 10.17 1.64
N ILE A 32 10.13 10.20 1.53
CA ILE A 32 9.33 9.00 1.30
C ILE A 32 9.64 8.45 -0.09
N GLN A 33 10.08 7.19 -0.14
CA GLN A 33 10.30 6.46 -1.38
C GLN A 33 9.08 5.60 -1.73
N GLU A 34 8.57 4.84 -0.75
CA GLU A 34 7.50 3.84 -0.96
C GLU A 34 6.57 3.84 0.25
N ILE A 35 5.29 3.60 -0.02
CA ILE A 35 4.27 3.44 1.02
C ILE A 35 3.59 2.10 0.80
N GLY A 36 3.47 1.33 1.88
CA GLY A 36 2.65 0.14 1.94
C GLY A 36 1.51 0.34 2.92
N GLU A 37 0.31 -0.10 2.54
CA GLU A 37 -0.85 -0.13 3.43
C GLU A 37 -1.39 -1.55 3.56
N VAL A 38 -1.68 -1.95 4.80
CA VAL A 38 -2.27 -3.25 5.12
C VAL A 38 -3.72 -3.04 5.51
N GLU A 39 -4.61 -3.63 4.76
CA GLU A 39 -6.04 -3.65 5.03
C GLU A 39 -6.48 -4.97 5.67
N THR A 40 -7.62 -4.93 6.34
CA THR A 40 -8.31 -6.06 6.96
C THR A 40 -9.62 -6.34 6.22
N GLU A 41 -10.30 -7.43 6.57
CA GLU A 41 -11.57 -7.84 5.98
C GLU A 41 -12.59 -6.69 5.89
N ASP A 42 -12.70 -5.90 6.95
CA ASP A 42 -13.72 -4.86 7.10
C ASP A 42 -13.31 -3.51 6.50
N THR A 43 -12.06 -3.37 6.08
CA THR A 43 -11.53 -2.08 5.61
C THR A 43 -11.38 -2.02 4.09
N ILE A 44 -11.72 -3.07 3.34
CA ILE A 44 -11.64 -3.05 1.87
C ILE A 44 -12.97 -2.57 1.29
N THR A 45 -13.21 -1.28 1.44
CA THR A 45 -14.45 -0.62 1.05
C THR A 45 -14.17 0.68 0.28
N GLU A 46 -15.18 1.22 -0.39
CA GLU A 46 -15.08 2.50 -1.12
C GLU A 46 -14.63 3.66 -0.22
N ALA A 47 -14.93 3.59 1.09
CA ALA A 47 -14.53 4.60 2.06
C ALA A 47 -12.99 4.72 2.21
N GLN A 48 -12.21 3.70 1.86
CA GLN A 48 -10.75 3.77 1.92
C GLN A 48 -10.10 4.33 0.65
N VAL A 49 -10.83 4.44 -0.45
CA VAL A 49 -10.28 4.92 -1.73
C VAL A 49 -9.61 6.30 -1.59
N PRO A 50 -10.20 7.29 -0.88
CA PRO A 50 -9.52 8.57 -0.65
C PRO A 50 -8.19 8.44 0.11
N LYS A 51 -8.10 7.49 1.06
CA LYS A 51 -6.87 7.21 1.82
C LYS A 51 -5.81 6.62 0.91
N TRP A 52 -6.16 5.61 0.12
CA TRP A 52 -5.24 4.98 -0.83
C TRP A 52 -4.73 5.95 -1.88
N ARG A 53 -5.62 6.82 -2.41
CA ARG A 53 -5.23 7.85 -3.37
C ARG A 53 -4.23 8.83 -2.76
N LEU A 54 -4.52 9.34 -1.55
CA LEU A 54 -3.59 10.23 -0.84
C LEU A 54 -2.23 9.56 -0.61
N MET A 55 -2.22 8.30 -0.17
CA MET A 55 -0.97 7.56 0.06
C MET A 55 -0.19 7.38 -1.24
N SER A 56 -0.86 6.98 -2.33
CA SER A 56 -0.28 6.83 -3.65
C SER A 56 0.35 8.13 -4.17
N GLU A 57 -0.36 9.25 -4.07
CA GLU A 57 0.15 10.55 -4.50
C GLU A 57 1.44 10.94 -3.78
N LYS A 58 1.60 10.49 -2.52
CA LYS A 58 2.69 10.86 -1.62
C LYS A 58 3.87 9.89 -1.64
N THR A 59 3.82 8.82 -2.42
CA THR A 59 5.00 7.96 -2.65
C THR A 59 5.96 8.60 -3.65
N GLY A 60 7.17 8.05 -3.71
CA GLY A 60 8.04 8.21 -4.87
C GLY A 60 7.43 7.56 -6.12
N MET A 61 8.08 7.84 -7.26
CA MET A 61 7.74 7.26 -8.55
C MET A 61 8.62 6.04 -8.83
N GLY A 62 8.01 4.99 -9.39
CA GLY A 62 8.71 3.89 -10.03
C GLY A 62 9.23 4.30 -11.41
N ARG A 63 9.34 3.33 -12.32
CA ARG A 63 9.62 3.64 -13.74
C ARG A 63 8.38 4.23 -14.41
N ARG A 64 7.19 3.73 -14.05
CA ARG A 64 5.93 4.09 -14.74
C ARG A 64 4.79 4.48 -13.82
N VAL A 65 4.80 4.03 -12.56
CA VAL A 65 3.69 4.25 -11.62
C VAL A 65 4.17 4.64 -10.24
N LYS A 66 3.29 5.18 -9.40
CA LYS A 66 3.55 5.44 -7.98
C LYS A 66 3.92 4.15 -7.24
N LYS A 67 4.99 4.22 -6.41
CA LYS A 67 5.47 3.12 -5.55
C LYS A 67 4.58 2.88 -4.32
N PHE A 68 3.30 2.70 -4.57
CA PHE A 68 2.29 2.37 -3.56
C PHE A 68 1.96 0.89 -3.62
N PHE A 69 1.93 0.25 -2.45
CA PHE A 69 1.65 -1.17 -2.29
C PHE A 69 0.46 -1.38 -1.38
N LEU A 70 -0.54 -2.14 -1.84
CA LEU A 70 -1.69 -2.52 -1.03
C LEU A 70 -1.61 -4.01 -0.68
N TYR A 71 -1.78 -4.30 0.61
CA TYR A 71 -1.83 -5.66 1.16
C TYR A 71 -3.24 -5.91 1.69
N VAL A 72 -3.90 -6.95 1.19
CA VAL A 72 -5.29 -7.30 1.56
C VAL A 72 -5.38 -8.75 2.02
N PRO A 73 -6.38 -9.17 2.82
CA PRO A 73 -6.58 -10.59 3.12
C PRO A 73 -6.79 -11.42 1.84
N GLU A 74 -6.33 -12.67 1.87
CA GLU A 74 -6.65 -13.66 0.83
C GLU A 74 -8.17 -13.80 0.65
N GLY A 75 -8.64 -13.73 -0.60
CA GLY A 75 -10.06 -13.71 -0.97
C GLY A 75 -10.64 -12.31 -1.23
N LYS A 76 -9.86 -11.24 -0.97
CA LYS A 76 -10.30 -9.84 -1.20
C LYS A 76 -9.64 -9.18 -2.40
N GLU A 77 -8.73 -9.86 -3.08
CA GLU A 77 -7.94 -9.34 -4.18
C GLU A 77 -8.78 -8.74 -5.31
N GLU A 78 -9.88 -9.40 -5.72
CA GLU A 78 -10.74 -8.93 -6.80
C GLU A 78 -11.46 -7.63 -6.41
N THR A 79 -11.96 -7.57 -5.17
CA THR A 79 -12.62 -6.36 -4.65
C THR A 79 -11.63 -5.20 -4.56
N ALA A 80 -10.44 -5.46 -4.03
CA ALA A 80 -9.39 -4.45 -3.92
C ALA A 80 -8.94 -3.95 -5.30
N LEU A 81 -8.75 -4.86 -6.26
CA LEU A 81 -8.39 -4.52 -7.64
C LEU A 81 -9.45 -3.66 -8.30
N ARG A 82 -10.73 -4.04 -8.18
CA ARG A 82 -11.87 -3.25 -8.69
C ARG A 82 -11.89 -1.85 -8.09
N LEU A 83 -11.65 -1.72 -6.79
CA LEU A 83 -11.65 -0.41 -6.13
C LEU A 83 -10.45 0.44 -6.56
N LEU A 84 -9.26 -0.13 -6.68
CA LEU A 84 -8.06 0.60 -7.13
C LEU A 84 -8.25 1.09 -8.57
N GLU A 85 -8.52 0.19 -9.50
CA GLU A 85 -8.55 0.50 -10.94
C GLU A 85 -9.82 1.27 -11.32
N GLY A 86 -10.97 0.88 -10.77
CA GLY A 86 -12.25 1.57 -11.00
C GLY A 86 -12.26 3.02 -10.49
N ASN A 87 -11.37 3.36 -9.56
CA ASN A 87 -11.21 4.73 -9.05
C ASN A 87 -9.89 5.40 -9.48
N GLY A 88 -9.13 4.79 -10.40
CA GLY A 88 -7.89 5.36 -10.92
C GLY A 88 -6.82 5.62 -9.86
N VAL A 89 -6.75 4.80 -8.80
CA VAL A 89 -5.66 4.87 -7.83
C VAL A 89 -4.43 4.23 -8.45
N GLU A 90 -3.34 4.98 -8.60
CA GLU A 90 -2.07 4.39 -9.05
C GLU A 90 -1.43 3.54 -7.96
N TYR A 91 -0.87 2.40 -8.32
CA TYR A 91 -0.18 1.50 -7.40
C TYR A 91 0.85 0.67 -8.16
N ASP A 92 1.93 0.31 -7.49
CA ASP A 92 2.95 -0.56 -8.06
C ASP A 92 2.64 -2.03 -7.80
N GLY A 93 2.09 -2.36 -6.62
CA GLY A 93 1.75 -3.74 -6.30
C GLY A 93 0.50 -3.94 -5.45
N LEU A 94 -0.29 -4.95 -5.82
CA LEU A 94 -1.36 -5.52 -5.01
C LEU A 94 -0.93 -6.91 -4.56
N ARG A 95 -0.99 -7.18 -3.25
CA ARG A 95 -0.60 -8.45 -2.64
C ARG A 95 -1.69 -8.92 -1.68
N THR A 96 -1.89 -10.23 -1.60
CA THR A 96 -2.69 -10.81 -0.53
C THR A 96 -1.81 -11.24 0.64
N TRP A 97 -2.40 -11.28 1.83
CA TRP A 97 -1.80 -11.84 3.03
C TRP A 97 -2.73 -12.85 3.69
N ALA A 98 -2.15 -13.90 4.27
CA ALA A 98 -2.87 -14.88 5.08
C ALA A 98 -1.94 -15.46 6.16
N VAL A 99 -2.49 -15.90 7.28
CA VAL A 99 -1.74 -16.68 8.28
C VAL A 99 -2.06 -18.15 8.08
N LYS A 100 -1.10 -18.94 7.59
CA LYS A 100 -1.25 -20.38 7.31
C LYS A 100 -0.27 -21.16 8.18
N GLY A 101 -0.79 -22.04 9.05
CA GLY A 101 0.04 -22.83 9.96
C GLY A 101 0.94 -21.97 10.87
N GLY A 102 0.46 -20.81 11.31
CA GLY A 102 1.23 -19.86 12.14
C GLY A 102 2.24 -18.99 11.37
N SER A 103 2.36 -19.16 10.05
CA SER A 103 3.25 -18.36 9.21
C SER A 103 2.48 -17.32 8.39
N LEU A 104 3.00 -16.09 8.32
CA LEU A 104 2.52 -15.08 7.40
C LEU A 104 2.93 -15.45 5.97
N VAL A 105 1.94 -15.59 5.08
CA VAL A 105 2.12 -15.85 3.66
C VAL A 105 1.67 -14.62 2.89
N ILE A 106 2.54 -14.10 2.03
CA ILE A 106 2.25 -12.95 1.16
C ILE A 106 2.30 -13.41 -0.30
N THR A 107 1.21 -13.22 -1.04
CA THR A 107 1.10 -13.63 -2.45
C THR A 107 0.96 -12.41 -3.36
N PRO A 108 1.85 -12.22 -4.35
CA PRO A 108 1.67 -11.16 -5.35
C PRO A 108 0.46 -11.43 -6.23
N ILE A 109 -0.43 -10.45 -6.38
CA ILE A 109 -1.56 -10.49 -7.31
C ILE A 109 -1.23 -9.71 -8.58
N LYS A 110 -0.70 -8.49 -8.42
CA LYS A 110 -0.27 -7.66 -9.54
C LYS A 110 0.96 -6.85 -9.18
N THR A 111 1.87 -6.66 -10.13
CA THR A 111 3.04 -5.80 -10.01
C THR A 111 3.32 -5.15 -11.35
N HIS A 112 3.44 -3.82 -11.38
CA HIS A 112 3.62 -3.06 -12.62
C HIS A 112 5.11 -2.88 -12.94
N ASP A 113 5.91 -2.40 -11.98
CA ASP A 113 7.34 -2.22 -12.16
C ASP A 113 8.10 -3.43 -11.59
N THR A 114 8.27 -4.46 -12.40
CA THR A 114 9.14 -5.59 -12.03
C THR A 114 10.61 -5.19 -12.15
N VAL A 115 11.30 -5.13 -11.02
CA VAL A 115 12.78 -5.23 -10.98
C VAL A 115 13.15 -6.71 -11.13
N LYS A 116 13.07 -7.25 -12.34
CA LYS A 116 13.94 -8.36 -12.72
C LYS A 116 15.07 -7.80 -13.57
N ASP A 117 15.99 -7.11 -12.92
CA ASP A 117 17.38 -7.05 -13.37
C ASP A 117 18.27 -6.63 -12.19
N HIS A 118 18.55 -7.59 -11.31
CA HIS A 118 19.82 -7.60 -10.60
C HIS A 118 20.71 -8.55 -11.40
N ARG A 119 21.56 -7.98 -12.26
CA ARG A 119 22.77 -8.63 -12.75
C ARG A 119 23.95 -8.08 -11.96
#